data_AF-A0A7S0RQI2-F1
#
_entry.id   AF-A0A7S0RQI2-F1
#
_cell.length_a   1.000
_cell.length_b   1.000
_cell.length_c   1.000
_cell.angle_alpha   90.00
_cell.angle_beta   90.00
_cell.angle_gamma   90.00
#
_symmetry.space_group_name_H-M   'P 1'
#
loop_
_entity.id
_entity.type
_entity.pdbx_description
1 polymer ?
#
loop_
_entity_poly.entity_id
_entity_poly.type
_entity_poly.pdbx_seq_one_letter_code
_entity_poly.pdbx_strand_id
1 'polypeptide(L)'
;VPYGDQALFVRRELYEELGGFKQMPLLEDYELVLRLRRITPPALVQAPIQINGRRWEKLGVIRTTLVNQYVLAAYHMGVSPQALAALYYNPTGLMKILMGK
;
A
#
# COMPACT_ATOMS: atom_id res chain seq x y z
N VAL A 1 8.46 3.64 3.91
CA VAL A 1 7.35 4.61 3.72
C VAL A 1 6.16 4.02 4.43
N PRO A 2 5.37 4.77 5.24
CA PRO A 2 4.14 4.21 5.77
C PRO A 2 3.11 4.00 4.66
N TYR A 3 2.33 2.92 4.69
CA TYR A 3 1.19 2.65 3.81
C TYR A 3 0.28 1.59 4.42
N GLY A 4 -0.95 1.50 3.89
CA GLY A 4 -1.98 0.57 4.29
C GLY A 4 -2.42 0.79 5.73
N ASP A 5 -2.30 -0.27 6.50
CA ASP A 5 -2.84 -0.38 7.87
C ASP A 5 -2.03 0.39 8.92
N GLN A 6 -1.29 1.43 8.54
CA GLN A 6 -0.38 2.19 9.42
C GLN A 6 -0.97 3.50 9.96
N ALA A 7 -2.29 3.69 9.82
CA ALA A 7 -3.05 4.87 10.26
C ALA A 7 -2.40 6.21 9.89
N LEU A 8 -2.53 6.59 8.61
CA LEU A 8 -1.99 7.85 8.11
C LEU A 8 -2.79 9.05 8.66
N PHE A 9 -2.09 10.00 9.28
CA PHE A 9 -2.64 11.31 9.66
C PHE A 9 -1.94 12.42 8.88
N VAL A 10 -2.73 13.33 8.31
CA VAL A 10 -2.25 14.46 7.50
C VAL A 10 -3.02 15.71 7.91
N ARG A 11 -2.34 16.86 7.92
CA ARG A 11 -3.03 18.15 8.07
C ARG A 11 -4.00 18.34 6.91
N ARG A 12 -5.20 18.83 7.21
CA ARG A 12 -6.28 18.95 6.22
C ARG A 12 -5.85 19.84 5.04
N GLU A 13 -5.22 20.96 5.34
CA GLU A 13 -4.79 21.95 4.35
C GLU A 13 -3.82 21.33 3.36
N LEU A 14 -2.86 20.53 3.86
CA LEU A 14 -1.87 19.84 3.04
C LEU A 14 -2.49 18.72 2.20
N TYR A 15 -3.47 18.00 2.75
CA TYR A 15 -4.21 16.99 2.01
C TYR A 15 -4.99 17.60 0.84
N GLU A 16 -5.68 18.72 1.08
CA GLU A 16 -6.44 19.45 0.06
C GLU A 16 -5.52 20.09 -0.99
N GLU A 17 -4.40 20.71 -0.59
CA GLU A 17 -3.39 21.29 -1.49
C GLU A 17 -2.82 20.24 -2.45
N LEU A 18 -2.59 19.03 -1.96
CA LEU A 18 -2.13 17.91 -2.77
C LEU A 18 -3.22 17.30 -3.66
N GLY A 19 -4.48 17.72 -3.52
CA GLY A 19 -5.61 17.17 -4.27
C GLY A 19 -6.13 15.82 -3.72
N GLY A 20 -5.79 15.51 -2.47
CA GLY A 20 -6.26 14.31 -1.77
C GLY A 20 -5.75 12.98 -2.33
N PHE A 21 -6.49 11.90 -2.10
CA PHE A 21 -6.22 10.60 -2.70
C PHE A 21 -6.46 10.62 -4.20
N LYS A 22 -5.54 10.01 -4.97
CA LYS A 22 -5.80 9.73 -6.37
C LYS A 22 -6.84 8.63 -6.50
N GLN A 23 -7.68 8.72 -7.53
CA GLN A 23 -8.55 7.60 -7.92
C GLN A 23 -7.71 6.47 -8.53
N MET A 24 -7.23 5.59 -7.66
CA MET A 24 -6.46 4.41 -8.00
C MET A 24 -7.09 3.21 -7.29
N PRO A 25 -7.17 2.04 -7.93
CA PRO A 25 -7.77 0.84 -7.32
C PRO A 25 -6.83 0.16 -6.30
N LEU A 26 -5.57 0.56 -6.26
CA LEU A 26 -4.55 0.05 -5.34
C LEU A 26 -3.42 1.10 -5.23
N LEU A 27 -2.79 1.17 -4.06
CA LEU A 27 -1.66 2.05 -3.74
C LEU A 27 -2.00 3.55 -3.72
N GLU A 28 -3.27 3.91 -3.61
CA GLU A 28 -3.73 5.29 -3.51
C GLU A 28 -3.13 6.02 -2.30
N ASP A 29 -2.96 5.30 -1.20
CA ASP A 29 -2.39 5.77 0.06
C ASP A 29 -0.87 5.88 0.01
N TYR A 30 -0.22 4.86 -0.57
CA TYR A 30 1.20 4.85 -0.84
C TYR A 30 1.59 6.03 -1.75
N GLU A 31 0.81 6.30 -2.79
CA GLU A 31 1.01 7.42 -3.69
C GLU A 31 0.85 8.78 -2.99
N LEU A 32 -0.16 8.91 -2.12
CA LEU A 32 -0.33 10.11 -1.28
C LEU A 32 0.90 10.32 -0.38
N VAL A 33 1.41 9.27 0.27
CA VAL A 33 2.60 9.36 1.13
C VAL A 33 3.84 9.73 0.34
N LEU A 34 4.00 9.23 -0.90
CA LEU A 34 5.11 9.65 -1.76
C LEU A 34 5.06 11.15 -2.08
N ARG A 35 3.88 11.71 -2.35
CA ARG A 35 3.70 13.15 -2.56
C ARG A 35 4.00 13.95 -1.28
N LEU A 36 3.46 13.53 -0.15
CA LEU A 36 3.70 14.17 1.15
C LEU A 36 5.19 14.20 1.53
N ARG A 37 5.91 13.10 1.26
CA ARG A 37 7.35 12.99 1.55
C ARG A 37 8.22 13.98 0.78
N ARG A 38 7.74 14.52 -0.35
CA ARG A 38 8.45 15.58 -1.07
C ARG A 38 8.35 16.93 -0.37
N ILE A 39 7.38 17.10 0.53
CA ILE A 39 7.16 18.32 1.31
C ILE A 39 7.82 18.20 2.68
N THR A 40 7.57 17.10 3.40
CA THR A 40 8.12 16.89 4.74
C THR A 40 8.24 15.39 5.06
N PRO A 41 9.27 14.95 5.81
CA PRO A 41 9.34 13.57 6.28
C PRO A 41 8.20 13.23 7.27
N PRO A 42 7.73 11.98 7.30
CA PRO A 42 6.70 11.56 8.24
C PRO A 42 7.25 11.51 9.67
N ALA A 43 6.42 11.87 10.64
CA ALA A 43 6.69 11.64 12.06
C ALA A 43 5.97 10.37 12.53
N LEU A 44 6.65 9.58 13.38
CA LEU A 44 6.05 8.41 14.02
C LEU A 44 5.45 8.82 15.36
N VAL A 45 4.16 8.54 15.54
CA VAL A 45 3.48 8.72 16.83
C VAL A 45 3.62 7.41 17.62
N GLN A 46 4.06 7.50 18.88
CA GLN A 46 4.17 6.34 19.77
C GLN A 46 2.80 5.93 20.33
N ALA A 47 1.90 5.53 19.42
CA ALA A 47 0.56 5.07 19.75
C ALA A 47 0.30 3.78 18.96
N PRO A 48 0.07 2.63 19.63
CA PRO A 48 -0.27 1.41 18.93
C PRO A 48 -1.70 1.50 18.38
N ILE A 49 -1.90 0.91 17.22
CA ILE A 49 -3.21 0.70 16.61
C ILE A 49 -3.45 -0.79 16.47
N GLN A 50 -4.70 -1.22 16.66
CA GLN A 50 -5.10 -2.60 16.43
C GLN A 50 -5.74 -2.72 15.06
N ILE A 51 -5.15 -3.56 14.21
CA ILE A 51 -5.62 -3.84 12.86
C ILE A 51 -6.01 -5.31 12.77
N ASN A 52 -6.95 -5.63 11.89
CA ASN A 52 -7.38 -7.02 11.75
C ASN A 52 -6.39 -7.83 10.90
N GLY A 53 -5.80 -8.86 11.48
CA GLY A 53 -4.79 -9.73 10.86
C GLY A 53 -5.32 -10.73 9.82
N ARG A 54 -6.60 -10.72 9.42
CA ARG A 54 -7.23 -11.77 8.57
C ARG A 54 -6.38 -12.22 7.39
N ARG A 55 -5.74 -11.28 6.68
CA ARG A 55 -4.91 -11.58 5.51
C ARG A 55 -3.66 -12.34 5.90
N TRP A 56 -3.00 -11.90 6.97
CA TRP A 56 -1.81 -12.53 7.54
C TRP A 56 -2.12 -13.93 8.08
N GLU A 57 -3.29 -14.11 8.70
CA GLU A 57 -3.77 -15.43 9.16
C GLU A 57 -4.08 -16.38 7.99
N LYS A 58 -4.74 -15.88 6.94
CA LYS A 58 -5.13 -16.70 5.78
C LYS A 58 -3.96 -17.06 4.87
N LEU A 59 -3.04 -16.13 4.62
CA LEU A 59 -1.98 -16.29 3.63
C LEU A 59 -0.61 -16.53 4.25
N GLY A 60 -0.44 -16.27 5.55
CA GLY A 60 0.84 -16.32 6.23
C GLY A 60 1.64 -15.01 6.11
N VAL A 61 2.49 -14.78 7.11
CA VAL A 61 3.24 -13.52 7.25
C VAL A 61 4.23 -13.32 6.13
N ILE A 62 5.12 -14.29 5.91
CA ILE A 62 6.18 -14.20 4.90
C ILE A 62 5.59 -13.98 3.50
N ARG A 63 4.54 -14.75 3.17
CA ARG A 63 3.86 -14.69 1.88
C ARG A 63 3.20 -13.33 1.65
N THR A 64 2.50 -12.80 2.65
CA THR A 64 1.87 -11.48 2.56
C THR A 64 2.91 -10.38 2.38
N THR A 65 4.03 -10.44 3.11
CA THR A 65 5.15 -9.50 2.93
C THR A 65 5.72 -9.57 1.52
N LEU A 66 6.02 -10.76 0.99
CA LEU A 66 6.60 -10.90 -0.36
C LEU A 66 5.69 -10.35 -1.45
N VAL A 67 4.37 -10.61 -1.37
CA VAL A 67 3.39 -10.03 -2.30
C VAL A 67 3.42 -8.51 -2.23
N ASN A 68 3.36 -7.94 -1.02
CA ASN A 68 3.35 -6.50 -0.86
C ASN A 68 4.62 -5.87 -1.43
N GLN A 69 5.79 -6.48 -1.19
CA GLN A 69 7.07 -6.03 -1.76
C GLN A 69 7.09 -6.13 -3.28
N TYR A 70 6.56 -7.21 -3.86
CA TYR A 70 6.44 -7.38 -5.31
C TYR A 70 5.56 -6.28 -5.92
N VAL A 71 4.39 -6.00 -5.34
CA VAL A 71 3.46 -4.96 -5.80
C VAL A 71 4.14 -3.59 -5.79
N LEU A 72 4.85 -3.25 -4.71
CA LEU A 72 5.58 -1.99 -4.62
C LEU A 72 6.69 -1.90 -5.68
N ALA A 73 7.47 -2.96 -5.87
CA ALA A 73 8.54 -2.99 -6.88
C ALA A 73 7.97 -2.84 -8.31
N ALA A 74 6.89 -3.56 -8.62
CA ALA A 74 6.20 -3.47 -9.91
C ALA A 74 5.64 -2.06 -10.16
N TYR A 75 5.07 -1.42 -9.14
CA TYR A 75 4.62 -0.03 -9.23
C TYR A 75 5.77 0.93 -9.54
N HIS A 76 6.92 0.79 -8.86
CA HIS A 76 8.11 1.62 -9.14
C HIS A 76 8.71 1.38 -10.52
N MET A 77 8.52 0.19 -11.10
CA MET A 77 8.89 -0.11 -12.49
C MET A 77 7.88 0.42 -13.52
N GLY A 78 6.82 1.09 -13.10
CA GLY A 78 5.83 1.73 -13.99
C GLY A 78 4.63 0.85 -14.34
N VAL A 79 4.44 -0.31 -13.69
CA VAL A 79 3.23 -1.11 -13.87
C VAL A 79 2.01 -0.34 -13.34
N SER A 80 0.93 -0.33 -14.12
CA SER A 80 -0.26 0.45 -13.78
C SER A 80 -0.96 -0.07 -12.52
N PRO A 81 -1.52 0.82 -11.67
CA PRO A 81 -2.31 0.43 -10.51
C PRO A 81 -3.47 -0.51 -10.84
N GLN A 82 -4.06 -0.37 -12.03
CA GLN A 82 -5.14 -1.21 -12.52
C GLN A 82 -4.68 -2.66 -12.73
N ALA A 83 -3.51 -2.85 -13.35
CA ALA A 83 -2.93 -4.18 -13.53
C ALA A 83 -2.53 -4.81 -12.18
N LEU A 84 -1.96 -4.00 -11.29
CA LEU A 84 -1.61 -4.46 -9.94
C LEU A 84 -2.85 -4.84 -9.12
N ALA A 85 -3.92 -4.06 -9.18
CA ALA A 85 -5.19 -4.37 -8.51
C ALA A 85 -5.80 -5.68 -9.05
N ALA A 86 -5.82 -5.86 -10.37
CA ALA A 86 -6.31 -7.08 -10.99
C ALA A 86 -5.54 -8.32 -10.52
N LEU A 87 -4.23 -8.19 -10.31
CA LEU A 87 -3.39 -9.26 -9.78
C LEU A 87 -3.57 -9.47 -8.27
N TYR A 88 -3.66 -8.39 -7.51
CA TYR A 88 -3.68 -8.40 -6.04
C TYR A 88 -5.01 -8.89 -5.46
N TYR A 89 -6.13 -8.56 -6.10
CA TYR A 89 -7.47 -8.96 -5.67
C TYR A 89 -7.93 -10.28 -6.31
N ASN A 90 -7.24 -10.80 -7.31
CA ASN A 90 -7.53 -12.10 -7.90
C ASN A 90 -6.79 -13.21 -7.13
N PRO A 91 -7.49 -14.15 -6.46
CA PRO A 91 -6.86 -15.24 -5.71
C PRO A 91 -5.91 -16.08 -6.55
N THR A 92 -6.23 -16.32 -7.82
CA THR A 92 -5.42 -17.11 -8.75
C THR A 92 -4.16 -16.36 -9.17
N GLY A 93 -4.28 -15.06 -9.45
CA GLY A 93 -3.14 -14.20 -9.78
C GLY A 93 -2.19 -14.03 -8.59
N LEU A 94 -2.76 -13.82 -7.41
CA LEU A 94 -2.03 -13.75 -6.15
C LEU A 94 -1.31 -15.07 -5.85
N MET A 95 -1.96 -16.22 -6.06
CA MET A 95 -1.34 -17.53 -5.90
C MET A 95 -0.19 -17.76 -6.87
N LYS A 96 -0.26 -17.26 -8.11
CA LYS A 96 0.89 -17.34 -9.04
C LYS A 96 2.11 -16.62 -8.52
N ILE A 97 1.95 -15.39 -8.00
CA ILE A 97 3.06 -14.67 -7.34
C ILE A 97 3.60 -15.47 -6.15
N LEU A 98 2.71 -16.04 -5.34
CA LEU A 98 3.08 -16.76 -4.12
C LEU A 98 3.73 -18.12 -4.37
N MET A 99 3.43 -18.77 -5.50
CA MET A 99 3.89 -20.13 -5.83
C MET A 99 5.01 -20.15 -6.85
N GLY A 100 5.41 -19.00 -7.42
CA GLY A 100 6.49 -18.91 -8.40
C GLY A 100 6.22 -19.70 -9.69
N LYS A 101 4.95 -19.82 -10.10
CA LYS A 101 4.52 -20.52 -11.33
C LYS A 101 3.93 -19.56 -12.34
#